data_AF-A0A6A6QLR3-F1
#
_entry.id   AF-A0A6A6QLR3-F1
#
_cell.length_a   1.000
_cell.length_b   1.000
_cell.length_c   1.000
_cell.angle_alpha   90.00
_cell.angle_beta   90.00
_cell.angle_gamma   90.00
#
_symmetry.space_group_name_H-M   'P 1'
#
loop_
_entity.id
_entity.type
_entity.pdbx_description
1 polymer ?
#
loop_
_entity_poly.entity_id
_entity_poly.type
_entity_poly.pdbx_seq_one_letter_code
_entity_poly.pdbx_strand_id
1 'polypeptide(L)'
;MDQADREYLKIWLLHAVMGLAATTAIILRFLARRRTKAVLKWDDWISFSALLFMWGDFACTILGKSFLFKTAYASILLTDACEVAARMSVIFLYYRLFSIKRWLGWSLKTVGALSILWLLCLIFTVSFQCKPIAALLDATVEGECLDNQTGFLSSEIFNACLDLMLVCLPVRIIWHLRLPLRERLGIATIFLTGGL
;
A
#
# COMPACT_ATOMS: atom_id res chain seq x y z
N MET A 1 8.35 -9.72 31.53
CA MET A 1 7.81 -9.41 30.20
C MET A 1 8.98 -9.39 29.25
N ASP A 2 9.08 -10.42 28.42
CA ASP A 2 10.27 -10.72 27.63
C ASP A 2 10.44 -9.68 26.51
N GLN A 3 11.67 -9.56 25.99
CA GLN A 3 12.00 -8.66 24.88
C GLN A 3 11.11 -8.91 23.66
N ALA A 4 10.76 -10.19 23.40
CA ALA A 4 9.89 -10.60 22.32
C ALA A 4 8.46 -10.07 22.47
N ASP A 5 7.88 -10.14 23.68
CA ASP A 5 6.51 -9.69 23.93
C ASP A 5 6.35 -8.18 23.68
N ARG A 6 7.38 -7.38 23.99
CA ARG A 6 7.38 -5.93 23.71
C ARG A 6 7.36 -5.63 22.21
N GLU A 7 8.09 -6.40 21.41
CA GLU A 7 8.10 -6.22 19.95
C GLU A 7 6.76 -6.62 19.34
N TYR A 8 6.15 -7.73 19.77
CA TYR A 8 4.79 -8.10 19.35
C TYR A 8 3.75 -7.05 19.75
N LEU A 9 3.84 -6.50 20.96
CA LEU A 9 2.92 -5.47 21.43
C LEU A 9 2.99 -4.20 20.56
N LYS A 10 4.18 -3.77 20.13
CA LYS A 10 4.36 -2.64 19.20
C LYS A 10 3.73 -2.93 17.84
N ILE A 11 3.97 -4.12 17.29
CA ILE A 11 3.42 -4.54 16.00
C ILE A 11 1.88 -4.56 16.06
N TRP A 12 1.31 -5.05 17.16
CA TRP A 12 -0.14 -5.10 17.33
C TRP A 12 -0.74 -3.70 17.51
N LEU A 13 -0.08 -2.84 18.28
CA LEU A 13 -0.48 -1.43 18.42
C LEU A 13 -0.48 -0.70 17.07
N LEU A 14 0.58 -0.89 16.27
CA LEU A 14 0.67 -0.29 14.94
C LEU A 14 -0.47 -0.74 14.02
N HIS A 15 -0.71 -2.05 13.90
CA HIS A 15 -1.81 -2.58 13.09
C HIS A 15 -3.18 -2.08 13.56
N ALA A 16 -3.42 -2.06 14.87
CA ALA A 16 -4.67 -1.57 15.43
C ALA A 16 -4.89 -0.08 15.11
N VAL A 17 -3.86 0.75 15.27
CA VAL A 17 -3.95 2.19 14.99
C VAL A 17 -4.18 2.44 13.50
N MET A 18 -3.43 1.79 12.62
CA MET A 18 -3.60 1.92 11.17
C MET A 18 -4.97 1.40 10.71
N GLY A 19 -5.43 0.27 11.28
CA GLY A 19 -6.75 -0.30 10.98
C GLY A 19 -7.88 0.64 11.39
N LEU A 20 -7.79 1.26 12.57
CA LEU A 20 -8.74 2.26 13.01
C LEU A 20 -8.71 3.50 12.11
N ALA A 21 -7.53 4.00 11.73
CA ALA A 21 -7.42 5.12 10.79
C ALA A 21 -8.08 4.80 9.44
N ALA A 22 -7.81 3.63 8.86
CA ALA A 22 -8.42 3.18 7.61
C ALA A 22 -9.95 3.04 7.71
N THR A 23 -10.48 2.48 8.81
CA THR A 23 -11.94 2.39 9.03
C THR A 23 -12.58 3.76 9.09
N THR A 24 -11.99 4.71 9.81
CA THR A 24 -12.53 6.07 9.92
C THR A 24 -12.51 6.79 8.57
N ALA A 25 -11.45 6.63 7.77
CA ALA A 25 -11.36 7.20 6.43
C ALA A 25 -12.42 6.64 5.47
N ILE A 26 -12.64 5.32 5.48
CA ILE A 26 -13.68 4.67 4.65
C ILE A 26 -15.08 5.09 5.10
N ILE A 27 -15.34 5.17 6.40
CA ILE A 27 -16.62 5.64 6.94
C ILE A 27 -16.87 7.08 6.50
N LEU A 28 -15.88 7.97 6.62
CA LEU A 28 -15.98 9.35 6.15
C LEU A 28 -16.24 9.42 4.64
N ARG A 29 -15.58 8.58 3.83
CA ARG A 29 -15.81 8.48 2.37
C ARG A 29 -17.25 8.06 2.06
N PHE A 30 -17.79 7.07 2.77
CA PHE A 30 -19.17 6.62 2.61
C PHE A 30 -20.18 7.67 3.07
N LEU A 31 -19.94 8.34 4.20
CA LEU A 31 -20.80 9.41 4.70
C LEU A 31 -20.80 10.62 3.76
N ALA A 32 -19.64 11.01 3.24
CA ALA A 32 -19.50 12.06 2.24
C ALA A 32 -20.28 11.71 0.96
N ARG A 33 -20.16 10.48 0.45
CA ARG A 33 -20.91 10.02 -0.74
C ARG A 33 -22.41 9.95 -0.52
N ARG A 34 -22.87 9.52 0.67
CA ARG A 34 -24.29 9.57 1.06
C ARG A 34 -24.81 11.01 1.10
N ARG A 35 -24.02 11.95 1.62
CA ARG A 35 -24.37 13.39 1.65
C ARG A 35 -24.46 13.99 0.25
N THR A 36 -23.60 13.59 -0.67
CA THR A 36 -23.61 14.07 -2.07
C THR A 36 -24.51 13.27 -3.01
N LYS A 37 -25.27 12.27 -2.49
CA LYS A 37 -26.08 11.32 -3.29
C LYS A 37 -25.31 10.69 -4.46
N ALA A 38 -24.01 10.45 -4.28
CA ALA A 38 -23.18 9.85 -5.32
C ALA A 38 -23.46 8.34 -5.43
N VAL A 39 -23.49 7.82 -6.66
CA VAL A 39 -23.73 6.40 -6.95
C VAL A 39 -22.50 5.57 -6.52
N LEU A 40 -22.72 4.42 -5.87
CA LEU A 40 -21.64 3.49 -5.50
C LEU A 40 -20.88 3.04 -6.75
N LYS A 41 -19.56 3.07 -6.68
CA LYS A 41 -18.67 2.58 -7.75
C LYS A 41 -17.88 1.35 -7.27
N TRP A 42 -17.32 0.59 -8.20
CA TRP A 42 -16.44 -0.57 -7.92
C TRP A 42 -15.27 -0.23 -6.98
N ASP A 43 -14.77 0.99 -7.04
CA ASP A 43 -13.78 1.58 -6.13
C ASP A 43 -14.17 1.49 -4.63
N ASP A 44 -15.46 1.63 -4.30
CA ASP A 44 -15.95 1.56 -2.92
C ASP A 44 -15.96 0.11 -2.39
N TRP A 45 -16.22 -0.87 -3.27
CA TRP A 45 -16.16 -2.29 -2.93
C TRP A 45 -14.73 -2.77 -2.70
N ILE A 46 -13.78 -2.29 -3.51
CA ILE A 46 -12.34 -2.58 -3.33
C ILE A 46 -11.85 -2.05 -1.98
N SER A 47 -12.29 -0.84 -1.61
CA SER A 47 -11.96 -0.25 -0.30
C SER A 47 -12.51 -1.08 0.87
N PHE A 48 -13.75 -1.58 0.76
CA PHE A 48 -14.35 -2.43 1.79
C PHE A 48 -13.67 -3.80 1.89
N SER A 49 -13.30 -4.41 0.75
CA SER A 49 -12.53 -5.66 0.76
C SER A 49 -11.15 -5.50 1.38
N ALA A 50 -10.47 -4.38 1.14
CA ALA A 50 -9.17 -4.07 1.75
C ALA A 50 -9.30 -3.95 3.29
N LEU A 51 -10.38 -3.33 3.77
CA LEU A 51 -10.66 -3.22 5.21
C LEU A 51 -10.87 -4.58 5.87
N LEU A 52 -11.66 -5.46 5.25
CA LEU A 52 -11.85 -6.83 5.74
C LEU A 52 -10.54 -7.61 5.78
N PHE A 53 -9.70 -7.42 4.75
CA PHE A 53 -8.40 -8.05 4.67
C PHE A 53 -7.47 -7.60 5.80
N MET A 54 -7.42 -6.29 6.07
CA MET A 54 -6.58 -5.68 7.11
C MET A 54 -6.95 -6.17 8.52
N TRP A 55 -8.24 -6.23 8.85
CA TRP A 55 -8.68 -6.77 10.15
C TRP A 55 -8.54 -8.29 10.23
N GLY A 56 -8.64 -8.99 9.10
CA GLY A 56 -8.38 -10.43 9.01
C GLY A 56 -6.93 -10.78 9.34
N ASP A 57 -5.97 -10.05 8.78
CA ASP A 57 -4.54 -10.24 9.05
C ASP A 57 -4.20 -9.94 10.53
N PHE A 58 -4.78 -8.87 11.10
CA PHE A 58 -4.65 -8.55 12.52
C PHE A 58 -5.22 -9.65 13.43
N ALA A 59 -6.39 -10.23 13.08
CA ALA A 59 -6.95 -11.34 13.84
C ALA A 59 -6.07 -12.60 13.74
N CYS A 60 -5.49 -12.88 12.57
CA CYS A 60 -4.59 -14.01 12.37
C CYS A 60 -3.28 -13.89 13.16
N THR A 61 -2.70 -12.69 13.26
CA THR A 61 -1.49 -12.44 14.04
C THR A 61 -1.71 -12.60 15.55
N ILE A 62 -2.94 -12.40 16.04
CA ILE A 62 -3.33 -12.63 17.44
C ILE A 62 -3.62 -14.10 17.73
N LEU A 63 -4.30 -14.82 16.81
CA LEU A 63 -4.94 -16.11 17.12
C LEU A 63 -4.06 -17.36 17.08
N GLY A 64 -2.89 -17.40 16.45
CA GLY A 64 -2.10 -18.64 16.57
C GLY A 64 -0.87 -18.82 15.71
N LYS A 65 0.21 -19.23 16.39
CA LYS A 65 1.59 -19.43 15.91
C LYS A 65 1.83 -20.59 14.92
N SER A 66 0.82 -21.31 14.43
CA SER A 66 1.03 -22.60 13.75
C SER A 66 0.58 -22.68 12.27
N PHE A 67 -0.20 -21.72 11.77
CA PHE A 67 -0.61 -21.67 10.35
C PHE A 67 0.04 -20.52 9.56
N LEU A 68 1.00 -19.84 10.21
CA LEU A 68 1.36 -18.45 9.96
C LEU A 68 2.04 -18.17 8.61
N PHE A 69 2.91 -19.04 8.10
CA PHE A 69 3.77 -18.64 6.98
C PHE A 69 3.04 -18.58 5.63
N LYS A 70 2.18 -19.56 5.31
CA LYS A 70 1.47 -19.57 4.01
C LYS A 70 0.43 -18.44 3.93
N THR A 71 -0.26 -18.17 5.03
CA THR A 71 -1.26 -17.09 5.09
C THR A 71 -0.59 -15.72 5.14
N ALA A 72 0.50 -15.55 5.90
CA ALA A 72 1.24 -14.28 5.92
C ALA A 72 1.93 -14.00 4.57
N TYR A 73 2.49 -15.02 3.91
CA TYR A 73 3.07 -14.86 2.58
C TYR A 73 2.03 -14.40 1.56
N ALA A 74 0.85 -15.03 1.56
CA ALA A 74 -0.25 -14.61 0.70
C ALA A 74 -0.74 -13.20 1.04
N SER A 75 -0.75 -12.80 2.31
CA SER A 75 -1.23 -11.47 2.72
C SER A 75 -0.28 -10.34 2.37
N ILE A 76 1.01 -10.54 2.52
CA ILE A 76 2.03 -9.59 2.08
C ILE A 76 1.89 -9.36 0.57
N LEU A 77 1.92 -10.43 -0.24
CA LEU A 77 1.83 -10.32 -1.70
C LEU A 77 0.52 -9.66 -2.17
N LEU A 78 -0.61 -9.98 -1.53
CA LEU A 78 -1.89 -9.38 -1.89
C LEU A 78 -1.91 -7.89 -1.57
N THR A 79 -1.33 -7.49 -0.43
CA THR A 79 -1.28 -6.09 0.00
C THR A 79 -0.42 -5.27 -0.95
N ASP A 80 0.80 -5.72 -1.26
CA ASP A 80 1.69 -5.06 -2.22
C ASP A 80 1.06 -4.98 -3.62
N ALA A 81 0.38 -6.04 -4.06
CA ALA A 81 -0.33 -6.04 -5.34
C ALA A 81 -1.46 -5.01 -5.37
N CYS A 82 -2.21 -4.86 -4.27
CA CYS A 82 -3.26 -3.84 -4.12
C CYS A 82 -2.69 -2.42 -4.21
N GLU A 83 -1.54 -2.16 -3.58
CA GLU A 83 -0.89 -0.85 -3.66
C GLU A 83 -0.41 -0.52 -5.07
N VAL A 84 0.23 -1.48 -5.76
CA VAL A 84 0.64 -1.27 -7.16
C VAL A 84 -0.59 -1.03 -8.04
N ALA A 85 -1.68 -1.77 -7.84
CA ALA A 85 -2.93 -1.53 -8.57
C ALA A 85 -3.50 -0.13 -8.30
N ALA A 86 -3.46 0.35 -7.05
CA ALA A 86 -3.89 1.69 -6.67
C ALA A 86 -3.03 2.76 -7.38
N ARG A 87 -1.69 2.61 -7.36
CA ARG A 87 -0.76 3.49 -8.07
C ARG A 87 -1.03 3.52 -9.57
N MET A 88 -1.28 2.37 -10.19
CA MET A 88 -1.62 2.28 -11.61
C MET A 88 -2.94 2.98 -11.94
N SER A 89 -3.94 2.91 -11.06
CA SER A 89 -5.20 3.65 -11.20
C SER A 89 -4.98 5.16 -11.20
N VAL A 90 -4.17 5.67 -10.26
CA VAL A 90 -3.80 7.09 -10.19
C VAL A 90 -3.01 7.53 -11.42
N ILE A 91 -2.04 6.72 -11.86
CA ILE A 91 -1.25 6.98 -13.06
C ILE A 91 -2.16 7.06 -14.30
N PHE A 92 -3.11 6.14 -14.44
CA PHE A 92 -4.05 6.15 -15.55
C PHE A 92 -4.94 7.40 -15.54
N LEU A 93 -5.40 7.81 -14.35
CA LEU A 93 -6.16 9.04 -14.18
C LEU A 93 -5.32 10.27 -14.59
N TYR A 94 -4.05 10.34 -14.19
CA TYR A 94 -3.15 11.43 -14.57
C TYR A 94 -2.83 11.44 -16.05
N TYR A 95 -2.64 10.25 -16.64
CA TYR A 95 -2.45 10.12 -18.07
C TYR A 95 -3.68 10.63 -18.84
N ARG A 96 -4.89 10.35 -18.36
CA ARG A 96 -6.14 10.87 -18.96
C ARG A 96 -6.28 12.38 -18.80
N LEU A 97 -5.92 12.95 -17.65
CA LEU A 97 -6.13 14.37 -17.35
C LEU A 97 -5.07 15.29 -18.00
N PHE A 98 -3.81 14.85 -18.04
CA PHE A 98 -2.66 15.69 -18.42
C PHE A 98 -1.84 15.12 -19.59
N SER A 99 -2.43 14.24 -20.41
CA SER A 99 -1.81 13.61 -21.60
C SER A 99 -1.19 14.60 -22.60
N ILE A 100 -1.50 15.89 -22.47
CA ILE A 100 -1.04 16.99 -23.32
C ILE A 100 0.49 17.16 -23.28
N LYS A 101 1.18 16.86 -22.16
CA LYS A 101 2.63 17.06 -22.01
C LYS A 101 3.42 15.76 -22.14
N ARG A 102 4.27 15.66 -23.17
CA ARG A 102 5.11 14.48 -23.43
C ARG A 102 6.01 14.09 -22.25
N TRP A 103 6.66 15.04 -21.56
CA TRP A 103 7.52 14.71 -20.42
C TRP A 103 6.75 13.98 -19.32
N LEU A 104 5.50 14.39 -19.08
CA LEU A 104 4.69 13.84 -17.99
C LEU A 104 4.30 12.40 -18.30
N GLY A 105 3.95 12.11 -19.55
CA GLY A 105 3.70 10.74 -20.01
C GLY A 105 4.91 9.83 -19.80
N TRP A 106 6.13 10.32 -20.03
CA TRP A 106 7.35 9.58 -19.73
C TRP A 106 7.54 9.36 -18.23
N SER A 107 7.43 10.41 -17.40
CA SER A 107 7.58 10.28 -15.95
C SER A 107 6.56 9.32 -15.34
N LEU A 108 5.29 9.38 -15.77
CA LEU A 108 4.24 8.47 -15.30
C LEU A 108 4.52 7.01 -15.67
N LYS A 109 5.00 6.77 -16.91
CA LYS A 109 5.43 5.42 -17.33
C LYS A 109 6.62 4.93 -16.53
N THR A 110 7.59 5.79 -16.23
CA THR A 110 8.76 5.44 -15.40
C THR A 110 8.32 5.04 -13.99
N VAL A 111 7.46 5.84 -13.34
CA VAL A 111 6.97 5.52 -11.99
C VAL A 111 6.15 4.23 -11.98
N GLY A 112 5.26 4.02 -12.95
CA GLY A 112 4.50 2.78 -13.07
C GLY A 112 5.38 1.55 -13.31
N ALA A 113 6.43 1.69 -14.13
CA ALA A 113 7.40 0.62 -14.34
C ALA A 113 8.20 0.31 -13.06
N LEU A 114 8.59 1.34 -12.30
CA LEU A 114 9.25 1.18 -11.01
C LEU A 114 8.34 0.47 -9.99
N SER A 115 7.05 0.80 -9.93
CA SER A 115 6.09 0.10 -9.05
C SER A 115 5.95 -1.39 -9.38
N ILE A 116 5.90 -1.75 -10.67
CA ILE A 116 5.82 -3.16 -11.08
C ILE A 116 7.14 -3.88 -10.77
N LEU A 117 8.28 -3.24 -11.06
CA LEU A 117 9.58 -3.80 -10.77
C LEU A 117 9.76 -4.05 -9.27
N TRP A 118 9.28 -3.13 -8.44
CA TRP A 118 9.27 -3.26 -6.99
C TRP A 118 8.51 -4.51 -6.53
N LEU A 119 7.29 -4.73 -7.03
CA LEU A 119 6.50 -5.93 -6.72
C LEU A 119 7.24 -7.22 -7.10
N LEU A 120 7.91 -7.23 -8.25
CA LEU A 120 8.73 -8.38 -8.66
C LEU A 120 9.90 -8.61 -7.70
N CYS A 121 10.66 -7.56 -7.36
CA CYS A 121 11.76 -7.66 -6.39
C CYS A 121 11.29 -8.19 -5.03
N LEU A 122 10.11 -7.78 -4.57
CA LEU A 122 9.53 -8.26 -3.32
C LEU A 122 9.19 -9.75 -3.38
N ILE A 123 8.53 -10.21 -4.46
CA ILE A 123 8.26 -11.65 -4.68
C ILE A 123 9.55 -12.47 -4.61
N PHE A 124 10.62 -12.02 -5.27
CA PHE A 124 11.91 -12.70 -5.22
C PHE A 124 12.53 -12.66 -3.82
N THR A 125 12.50 -11.51 -3.16
CA THR A 125 13.11 -11.35 -1.82
C THR A 125 12.44 -12.27 -0.81
N VAL A 126 11.10 -12.31 -0.77
CA VAL A 126 10.37 -13.17 0.16
C VAL A 126 10.53 -14.66 -0.21
N SER A 127 10.62 -14.99 -1.50
CA SER A 127 10.88 -16.36 -1.96
C SER A 127 12.28 -16.87 -1.59
N PHE A 128 13.28 -15.98 -1.52
CA PHE A 128 14.69 -16.31 -1.28
C PHE A 128 15.24 -15.75 0.04
N GLN A 129 14.35 -15.43 1.00
CA GLN A 129 14.75 -14.74 2.23
C GLN A 129 15.62 -15.59 3.17
N CYS A 130 15.59 -16.92 3.05
CA CYS A 130 16.34 -17.86 3.88
C CYS A 130 17.26 -18.76 3.04
N LYS A 131 18.45 -19.03 3.58
CA LYS A 131 19.39 -20.02 3.06
C LYS A 131 19.69 -21.08 4.13
N PRO A 132 19.33 -22.36 3.92
CA PRO A 132 18.57 -22.91 2.79
C PRO A 132 17.07 -22.57 2.86
N ILE A 133 16.37 -22.58 1.71
CA ILE A 133 14.92 -22.33 1.63
C ILE A 133 14.12 -23.32 2.50
N ALA A 134 14.66 -24.52 2.75
CA ALA A 134 14.06 -25.51 3.65
C ALA A 134 13.92 -25.02 5.10
N ALA A 135 14.80 -24.12 5.57
CA ALA A 135 14.71 -23.50 6.88
C ALA A 135 13.48 -22.55 7.01
N LEU A 136 12.87 -22.16 5.87
CA LEU A 136 11.62 -21.41 5.85
C LEU A 136 10.41 -22.30 6.23
N LEU A 137 10.47 -23.60 5.95
CA LEU A 137 9.37 -24.53 6.17
C LEU A 137 9.54 -25.34 7.46
N ASP A 138 10.78 -25.67 7.81
CA ASP A 138 11.15 -26.44 9.00
C ASP A 138 12.13 -25.63 9.86
N ALA A 139 11.63 -25.10 10.99
CA ALA A 139 12.44 -24.36 11.97
C ALA A 139 13.48 -25.23 12.71
N THR A 140 13.52 -26.54 12.43
CA THR A 140 14.53 -27.49 12.92
C THR A 140 15.78 -27.54 12.04
N VAL A 141 15.73 -26.96 10.84
CA VAL A 141 16.89 -26.84 9.95
C VAL A 141 17.60 -25.52 10.27
N GLU A 142 18.87 -25.60 10.69
CA GLU A 142 19.71 -24.42 10.85
C GLU A 142 19.89 -23.73 9.49
N GLY A 143 19.45 -22.47 9.41
CA GLY A 143 19.56 -21.65 8.22
C GLY A 143 19.73 -20.18 8.60
N GLU A 144 20.44 -19.44 7.77
CA GLU A 144 20.55 -17.98 7.88
C GLU A 144 19.42 -17.35 7.07
N CYS A 145 18.54 -16.63 7.76
CA CYS A 145 17.50 -15.81 7.16
C CYS A 145 17.87 -14.33 7.22
N LEU A 146 17.43 -13.56 6.23
CA LEU A 146 17.51 -12.10 6.26
C LEU A 146 16.74 -11.56 7.47
N ASP A 147 17.28 -10.49 8.06
CA ASP A 147 16.59 -9.79 9.13
C ASP A 147 15.29 -9.15 8.61
N ASN A 148 14.17 -9.67 9.10
CA ASN A 148 12.83 -9.22 8.72
C ASN A 148 12.61 -7.74 9.04
N GLN A 149 13.23 -7.23 10.12
CA GLN A 149 12.99 -5.86 10.58
C GLN A 149 13.67 -4.84 9.65
N THR A 150 14.93 -5.07 9.29
CA THR A 150 15.64 -4.23 8.31
C THR A 150 15.01 -4.32 6.92
N GLY A 151 14.62 -5.53 6.49
CA GLY A 151 13.92 -5.74 5.23
C GLY A 151 12.61 -4.96 5.15
N PHE A 152 11.75 -5.10 6.17
CA PHE A 152 10.47 -4.40 6.25
C PHE A 152 10.65 -2.87 6.22
N LEU A 153 11.53 -2.32 7.06
CA LEU A 153 11.76 -0.87 7.08
C LEU A 153 12.25 -0.34 5.73
N SER A 154 13.13 -1.08 5.06
CA SER A 154 13.60 -0.69 3.72
C SER A 154 12.46 -0.67 2.72
N SER A 155 11.59 -1.68 2.76
CA SER A 155 10.42 -1.78 1.88
C SER A 155 9.47 -0.62 2.07
N GLU A 156 9.11 -0.30 3.31
CA GLU A 156 8.24 0.83 3.65
C GLU A 156 8.79 2.18 3.15
N ILE A 157 10.12 2.39 3.27
CA ILE A 157 10.76 3.61 2.78
C ILE A 157 10.64 3.70 1.25
N PHE A 158 10.92 2.61 0.52
CA PHE A 158 10.78 2.60 -0.95
C PHE A 158 9.33 2.82 -1.38
N ASN A 159 8.39 2.22 -0.65
CA ASN A 159 6.97 2.34 -0.91
C ASN A 159 6.49 3.79 -0.75
N ALA A 160 6.84 4.41 0.38
CA ALA A 160 6.56 5.83 0.64
C ALA A 160 7.22 6.76 -0.38
N CYS A 161 8.43 6.44 -0.85
CA CYS A 161 9.10 7.21 -1.91
C CYS A 161 8.31 7.19 -3.23
N LEU A 162 7.77 6.03 -3.63
CA LEU A 162 6.96 5.91 -4.85
C LEU A 162 5.67 6.73 -4.74
N ASP A 163 5.02 6.71 -3.59
CA ASP A 163 3.80 7.49 -3.35
C ASP A 163 4.09 8.99 -3.35
N LEU A 164 5.18 9.42 -2.71
CA LEU A 164 5.64 10.82 -2.76
C LEU A 164 5.95 11.26 -4.20
N MET A 165 6.59 10.41 -5.01
CA MET A 165 6.85 10.72 -6.42
C MET A 165 5.56 10.92 -7.21
N LEU A 166 4.56 10.06 -7.02
CA LEU A 166 3.23 10.22 -7.62
C LEU A 166 2.56 11.50 -7.15
N VAL A 167 2.72 11.84 -5.87
CA VAL A 167 2.12 13.04 -5.27
C VAL A 167 2.73 14.33 -5.79
N CYS A 168 4.05 14.38 -5.86
CA CYS A 168 4.77 15.58 -6.28
C CYS A 168 4.63 15.88 -7.78
N LEU A 169 4.36 14.85 -8.61
CA LEU A 169 4.27 14.98 -10.06
C LEU A 169 3.25 16.04 -10.52
N PRO A 170 1.95 15.97 -10.12
CA PRO A 170 0.96 16.97 -10.49
C PRO A 170 1.15 18.29 -9.74
N VAL A 171 1.71 18.31 -8.52
CA VAL A 171 1.93 19.55 -7.75
C VAL A 171 2.88 20.48 -8.51
N ARG A 172 3.97 19.96 -9.09
CA ARG A 172 4.85 20.74 -9.96
C ARG A 172 4.11 21.34 -11.17
N ILE A 173 3.16 20.61 -11.75
CA ILE A 173 2.38 21.09 -12.91
C ILE A 173 1.43 22.20 -12.48
N ILE A 174 0.68 21.99 -11.39
CA ILE A 174 -0.29 22.97 -10.87
C ILE A 174 0.41 24.29 -10.49
N TRP A 175 1.64 24.23 -9.97
CA TRP A 175 2.38 25.45 -9.65
C TRP A 175 2.76 26.28 -10.88
N HIS A 176 2.98 25.63 -12.02
CA HIS A 176 3.30 26.32 -13.27
C HIS A 176 2.07 26.61 -14.15
N LEU A 177 0.92 26.02 -13.86
CA LEU A 177 -0.30 26.14 -14.68
C LEU A 177 -1.39 26.86 -13.89
N ARG A 178 -1.74 28.09 -14.29
CA ARG A 178 -2.83 28.90 -13.72
C ARG A 178 -4.19 28.23 -13.97
N LEU A 179 -4.50 27.15 -13.25
CA LEU A 179 -5.75 26.41 -13.40
C LEU A 179 -6.88 27.05 -12.56
N PRO A 180 -8.13 27.06 -13.06
CA PRO A 180 -9.29 27.54 -12.31
C PRO A 180 -9.58 26.64 -11.09
N LEU A 181 -10.05 27.27 -9.99
CA LEU A 181 -10.24 26.67 -8.65
C LEU A 181 -10.96 25.31 -8.63
N ARG A 182 -11.87 25.05 -9.58
CA ARG A 182 -12.63 23.79 -9.67
C ARG A 182 -11.77 22.57 -9.98
N GLU A 183 -10.76 22.69 -10.81
CA GLU A 183 -9.84 21.57 -11.11
C GLU A 183 -8.82 21.36 -9.99
N ARG A 184 -8.39 22.46 -9.35
CA ARG A 184 -7.53 22.42 -8.16
C ARG A 184 -8.20 21.70 -6.99
N LEU A 185 -9.51 21.91 -6.80
CA LEU A 185 -10.31 21.19 -5.79
C LEU A 185 -10.46 19.71 -6.11
N GLY A 186 -10.67 19.33 -7.38
CA GLY A 186 -10.75 17.93 -7.78
C GLY A 186 -9.44 17.16 -7.56
N ILE A 187 -8.30 17.79 -7.81
CA ILE A 187 -6.98 17.18 -7.57
C ILE A 187 -6.69 17.10 -6.07
N ALA A 188 -7.04 18.14 -5.30
CA ALA A 188 -6.87 18.13 -3.84
C ALA A 188 -7.72 17.05 -3.17
N THR A 189 -8.95 16.79 -3.63
CA THR A 189 -9.78 15.72 -3.07
C THR A 189 -9.25 14.34 -3.42
N ILE A 190 -8.76 14.12 -4.64
CA ILE A 190 -8.10 12.85 -5.02
C ILE A 190 -6.83 12.64 -4.18
N PHE A 191 -6.03 13.68 -3.95
CA PHE A 191 -4.85 13.58 -3.08
C PHE A 191 -5.18 13.23 -1.64
N LEU A 192 -6.21 13.86 -1.08
CA LEU A 192 -6.66 13.59 0.28
C LEU A 192 -7.28 12.19 0.44
N THR A 193 -7.73 11.57 -0.66
CA THR A 193 -8.38 10.25 -0.62
C THR A 193 -7.55 9.10 -1.21
N GLY A 194 -6.43 9.38 -1.88
CA GLY A 194 -5.53 8.39 -2.45
C GLY A 194 -4.14 8.35 -1.81
N GLY A 195 -3.82 9.29 -0.91
CA GLY A 195 -2.56 9.31 -0.13
C GLY A 195 -2.71 8.78 1.30
N LEU A 196 -3.72 7.94 1.54
CA LEU A 196 -3.97 7.26 2.82
C LEU A 196 -4.10 5.75 2.57
#